data_AF-A0A496RJ01-F1
#
_entry.id   AF-A0A496RJ01-F1
#
_cell.length_a   1.000
_cell.length_b   1.000
_cell.length_c   1.000
_cell.angle_alpha   90.00
_cell.angle_beta   90.00
_cell.angle_gamma   90.00
#
_symmetry.space_group_name_H-M   'P 1'
#
loop_
_entity.id
_entity.type
_entity.pdbx_description
1 polymer ?
#
loop_
_entity_poly.entity_id
_entity_poly.type
_entity_poly.pdbx_seq_one_letter_code
_entity_poly.pdbx_strand_id
1 'polypeptide(L)'
;MGIIVQLLGIFSGVLIRTLLPFFRKLYQGKITSFKKKYLFQALGAFLISIVFSLLIFPQYRLKIEENVDWLATFKLFCVSFAFGFGFNSLVNELGEWKGK
;
A
#
# COMPACT_ATOMS: atom_id res chain seq x y z
N MET A 1 15.19 -1.71 12.94
CA MET A 1 15.02 -2.17 11.54
C MET A 1 13.56 -2.47 11.18
N GLY A 2 12.82 -3.23 12.00
CA GLY A 2 11.43 -3.63 11.71
C GLY A 2 10.46 -2.50 11.37
N ILE A 3 10.48 -1.38 12.10
CA ILE A 3 9.57 -0.24 11.86
C ILE A 3 9.77 0.36 10.46
N ILE A 4 11.03 0.45 9.99
CA ILE A 4 11.34 1.00 8.65
C ILE A 4 10.76 0.08 7.58
N VAL A 5 10.92 -1.22 7.74
CA VAL A 5 10.38 -2.23 6.81
C VAL A 5 8.85 -2.19 6.79
N GLN A 6 8.22 -1.96 7.94
CA GLN A 6 6.77 -1.79 8.03
C GLN A 6 6.30 -0.54 7.29
N LEU A 7 6.96 0.59 7.54
CA LEU A 7 6.65 1.86 6.85
C LEU A 7 6.83 1.73 5.34
N LEU A 8 7.91 1.08 4.89
CA LEU A 8 8.14 0.81 3.47
C LEU A 8 7.07 -0.11 2.88
N GLY A 9 6.67 -1.17 3.58
CA GLY A 9 5.59 -2.05 3.15
C GLY A 9 4.28 -1.29 2.96
N ILE A 10 3.84 -0.56 3.99
CA ILE A 10 2.61 0.25 3.93
C ILE A 10 2.69 1.26 2.80
N PHE A 11 3.81 1.99 2.70
CA PHE A 11 4.03 3.00 1.66
C PHE A 11 3.91 2.39 0.27
N SER A 12 4.62 1.29 0.00
CA SER A 12 4.55 0.56 -1.26
C SER A 12 3.13 0.07 -1.57
N GLY A 13 2.40 -0.42 -0.56
CA GLY A 13 1.01 -0.83 -0.71
C GLY A 13 0.10 0.31 -1.17
N VAL A 14 0.15 1.44 -0.46
CA VAL A 14 -0.64 2.64 -0.78
C VAL A 14 -0.24 3.23 -2.13
N LEU A 15 1.05 3.21 -2.44
CA LEU A 15 1.59 3.70 -3.70
C LEU A 15 1.11 2.85 -4.88
N ILE A 16 1.10 1.52 -4.79
CA ILE A 16 0.55 0.67 -5.85
C ILE A 16 -0.96 0.89 -6.01
N ARG A 17 -1.70 1.00 -4.89
CA ARG A 17 -3.15 1.29 -4.90
C ARG A 17 -3.49 2.58 -5.68
N THR A 18 -2.61 3.56 -5.65
CA THR A 18 -2.81 4.87 -6.29
C THR A 18 -2.23 4.93 -7.70
N LEU A 19 -1.10 4.24 -7.94
CA LEU A 19 -0.44 4.19 -9.24
C LEU A 19 -1.18 3.32 -10.26
N LEU A 20 -1.75 2.17 -9.86
CA LEU A 20 -2.47 1.29 -10.79
C LEU A 20 -3.60 2.01 -11.55
N PRO A 21 -4.55 2.72 -10.88
CA PRO A 21 -5.58 3.48 -11.59
C PRO A 21 -5.03 4.66 -12.38
N PHE A 22 -3.91 5.24 -11.94
CA PHE A 22 -3.23 6.30 -12.70
C PHE A 22 -2.68 5.77 -14.03
N PHE A 23 -1.94 4.65 -14.01
CA PHE A 23 -1.41 4.02 -15.21
C PHE A 23 -2.52 3.56 -16.17
N ARG A 24 -3.64 3.01 -15.67
CA ARG A 24 -4.79 2.71 -16.53
C ARG A 24 -5.30 3.97 -17.21
N LYS A 25 -5.58 5.03 -16.45
CA LYS A 25 -6.12 6.28 -17.01
C LYS A 25 -5.15 6.94 -18.00
N LEU A 26 -3.84 6.81 -17.78
CA LEU A 26 -2.80 7.25 -18.70
C LEU A 26 -2.83 6.44 -20.00
N TYR A 27 -2.86 5.10 -19.91
CA TYR A 27 -2.97 4.21 -21.07
C TYR A 27 -4.25 4.45 -21.88
N GLN A 28 -5.35 4.78 -21.22
CA GLN A 28 -6.63 5.11 -21.87
C GLN A 28 -6.69 6.52 -22.48
N GLY A 29 -5.62 7.33 -22.38
CA GLY A 29 -5.59 8.71 -22.89
C GLY A 29 -6.54 9.67 -22.17
N LYS A 30 -7.10 9.28 -21.02
CA LYS A 30 -8.12 10.06 -20.29
C LYS A 30 -7.52 11.11 -19.35
N ILE A 31 -6.20 11.11 -19.14
CA ILE A 31 -5.53 12.09 -18.28
C ILE A 31 -5.11 13.29 -19.11
N THR A 32 -5.87 14.38 -19.00
CA THR A 32 -5.55 15.67 -19.62
C THR A 32 -4.82 16.62 -18.66
N SER A 33 -4.89 16.40 -17.33
CA SER A 33 -4.21 17.24 -16.33
C SER A 33 -4.05 16.52 -14.97
N PHE A 34 -2.89 16.71 -14.32
CA PHE A 34 -2.60 16.18 -12.99
C PHE A 34 -3.32 17.01 -11.91
N LYS A 35 -4.37 16.46 -11.30
CA LYS A 35 -5.13 17.14 -10.24
C LYS A 35 -4.52 16.85 -8.86
N LYS A 36 -4.08 17.90 -8.16
CA LYS A 36 -3.52 17.84 -6.78
C LYS A 36 -4.44 17.15 -5.76
N LYS A 37 -5.77 17.12 -6.00
CA LYS A 37 -6.75 16.40 -5.17
C LYS A 37 -6.43 14.92 -4.97
N TYR A 38 -5.89 14.24 -6.00
CA TYR A 38 -5.53 12.83 -5.90
C TYR A 38 -4.30 12.61 -5.02
N LEU A 39 -3.38 13.58 -4.98
CA LEU A 39 -2.23 13.53 -4.09
C LEU A 39 -2.67 13.64 -2.62
N PHE A 40 -3.61 14.53 -2.31
CA PHE A 40 -4.18 14.64 -0.95
C PHE A 40 -4.95 13.39 -0.54
N GLN A 41 -5.70 12.76 -1.46
CA GLN A 41 -6.36 11.48 -1.18
C GLN A 41 -5.35 10.35 -0.92
N ALA A 42 -4.29 10.27 -1.72
CA ALA A 42 -3.21 9.30 -1.50
C ALA A 42 -2.52 9.51 -0.14
N LEU A 43 -2.25 10.76 0.22
CA LEU A 43 -1.65 11.12 1.50
C LEU A 43 -2.57 10.79 2.68
N GLY A 44 -3.88 11.07 2.56
CA GLY A 44 -4.87 10.70 3.57
C GLY A 44 -4.96 9.18 3.76
N ALA A 45 -4.99 8.42 2.66
CA ALA A 45 -4.98 6.95 2.71
C ALA A 45 -3.69 6.40 3.33
N PHE A 46 -2.55 7.04 3.06
CA PHE A 46 -1.25 6.69 3.65
C PHE A 46 -1.26 6.90 5.17
N LEU A 47 -1.71 8.06 5.65
CA LEU A 47 -1.80 8.36 7.07
C LEU A 47 -2.75 7.41 7.81
N ILE A 48 -3.92 7.12 7.24
CA ILE A 48 -4.86 6.15 7.83
C ILE A 48 -4.23 4.76 7.92
N SER A 49 -3.52 4.33 6.87
CA SER A 49 -2.86 3.03 6.84
C SER A 49 -1.73 2.93 7.88
N ILE A 50 -1.01 4.03 8.15
CA ILE A 50 -0.03 4.11 9.25
C ILE A 50 -0.73 3.92 10.60
N VAL A 51 -1.84 4.62 10.85
CA VAL A 51 -2.58 4.51 12.12
C VAL A 51 -3.06 3.08 12.35
N PHE A 52 -3.68 2.45 11.34
CA PHE A 52 -4.10 1.05 11.43
C PHE A 52 -2.91 0.12 11.65
N SER A 53 -1.81 0.33 10.94
CA SER A 53 -0.61 -0.48 11.13
C SER A 53 -0.05 -0.33 12.55
N LEU A 54 0.03 0.88 13.10
CA LEU A 54 0.50 1.10 14.47
C LEU A 54 -0.42 0.47 15.52
N LEU A 55 -1.73 0.38 15.25
CA LEU A 55 -2.69 -0.25 16.16
C LEU A 55 -2.62 -1.78 16.10
N ILE A 56 -2.40 -2.32 14.90
CA ILE A 56 -2.51 -3.75 14.59
C ILE A 56 -1.17 -4.48 14.74
N PHE A 57 -0.05 -3.88 14.32
CA PHE A 57 1.28 -4.50 14.40
C PHE A 57 1.73 -4.88 15.81
N PRO A 58 1.42 -4.12 16.89
CA PRO A 58 1.73 -4.55 18.25
C PRO A 58 1.07 -5.88 18.63
N GLN A 59 -0.04 -6.24 17.97
CA GLN A 59 -0.74 -7.50 18.20
C GLN A 59 -0.08 -8.67 17.45
N TYR A 60 0.63 -8.38 16.37
CA TYR A 60 1.46 -9.38 15.71
C TYR A 60 2.73 -9.59 16.53
N ARG A 61 2.82 -10.74 17.22
CA ARG A 61 4.03 -11.22 17.91
C ARG A 61 5.14 -11.61 16.91
N LEU A 62 5.42 -10.75 15.94
CA LEU A 62 6.62 -10.83 15.13
C LEU A 62 7.76 -10.28 15.99
N LYS A 63 8.10 -11.02 17.05
CA LYS A 63 9.38 -10.85 17.73
C LYS A 63 10.43 -11.10 16.65
N ILE A 64 11.02 -10.01 16.16
CA ILE A 64 12.25 -10.10 15.40
C ILE A 64 13.26 -10.66 16.40
N GLU A 65 13.44 -11.98 16.40
CA GLU A 65 14.55 -12.60 17.10
C GLU A 65 15.82 -11.93 16.60
N GLU A 66 16.78 -11.72 17.50
CA GLU A 66 17.97 -10.88 17.28
C GLU A 66 18.83 -11.33 16.07
N ASN A 67 18.58 -12.52 15.52
CA ASN A 67 19.09 -12.93 14.22
C ASN A 67 18.23 -12.37 13.10
N VAL A 68 18.81 -11.48 12.30
CA VAL A 68 18.22 -10.87 11.09
C VAL A 68 17.94 -11.96 10.04
N ASP A 69 16.87 -12.71 10.21
CA ASP A 69 16.37 -13.62 9.20
C ASP A 69 15.71 -12.81 8.08
N TRP A 70 16.28 -12.90 6.88
CA TRP A 70 15.75 -12.25 5.67
C TRP A 70 14.29 -12.62 5.44
N LEU A 71 13.93 -13.87 5.73
CA LEU A 71 12.57 -14.35 5.56
C LEU A 71 11.59 -13.68 6.54
N ALA A 72 11.99 -13.47 7.80
CA ALA A 72 11.18 -12.74 8.79
C ALA A 72 10.97 -11.28 8.36
N THR A 73 12.01 -10.65 7.81
CA THR A 73 11.95 -9.27 7.29
C THR A 73 11.02 -9.17 6.09
N PHE A 74 11.12 -10.12 5.16
CA PHE A 74 10.25 -10.18 3.98
C PHE A 74 8.79 -10.43 4.36
N LYS A 75 8.52 -11.35 5.30
CA LYS A 75 7.16 -11.59 5.82
C LYS A 75 6.58 -10.32 6.45
N LEU A 76 7.38 -9.60 7.24
CA LEU A 76 6.96 -8.34 7.84
C LEU A 76 6.59 -7.31 6.77
N PHE A 77 7.41 -7.18 5.73
CA PHE A 77 7.12 -6.32 4.59
C PHE A 77 5.81 -6.71 3.89
N CYS A 78 5.60 -7.99 3.58
CA CYS A 78 4.40 -8.46 2.88
C CYS A 78 3.12 -8.19 3.68
N VAL A 79 3.15 -8.41 5.00
CA VAL A 79 2.00 -8.10 5.88
C VAL A 79 1.74 -6.60 5.89
N SER A 80 2.77 -5.78 6.08
CA SER A 80 2.66 -4.31 6.05
C SER A 80 2.16 -3.80 4.69
N PHE A 81 2.64 -4.41 3.61
CA PHE A 81 2.19 -4.14 2.25
C PHE A 81 0.71 -4.43 2.08
N ALA A 82 0.23 -5.59 2.54
CA ALA A 82 -1.19 -5.93 2.45
C ALA A 82 -2.08 -4.91 3.18
N PHE A 83 -1.64 -4.41 4.34
CA PHE A 83 -2.33 -3.35 5.08
C PHE A 83 -2.38 -2.03 4.32
N GLY A 84 -1.26 -1.58 3.73
CA GLY A 84 -1.24 -0.36 2.91
C GLY A 84 -1.99 -0.50 1.58
N PHE A 85 -1.95 -1.68 0.99
CA PHE A 85 -2.49 -1.95 -0.34
C PHE A 85 -4.02 -1.94 -0.37
N GLY A 86 -4.69 -2.52 0.64
CA GLY A 86 -6.14 -2.51 0.74
C GLY A 86 -6.83 -3.14 -0.48
N PHE A 87 -7.00 -4.47 -0.45
CA PHE A 87 -7.44 -5.33 -1.56
C PHE A 87 -8.69 -4.84 -2.31
N ASN A 88 -9.64 -4.19 -1.62
CA ASN A 88 -10.87 -3.65 -2.21
C ASN A 88 -10.64 -2.71 -3.40
N SER A 89 -9.56 -1.92 -3.38
CA SER A 89 -9.26 -0.99 -4.46
C SER A 89 -8.79 -1.69 -5.73
N LEU A 90 -8.06 -2.80 -5.60
CA LEU A 90 -7.59 -3.57 -6.75
C LEU A 90 -8.74 -4.38 -7.35
N VAL A 91 -9.65 -4.94 -6.54
CA VAL A 91 -10.83 -5.65 -7.04
C VAL A 91 -11.71 -4.71 -7.89
N ASN A 92 -11.96 -3.49 -7.40
CA ASN A 92 -12.72 -2.49 -8.16
C ASN A 92 -11.99 -2.08 -9.45
N GLU A 93 -10.67 -1.89 -9.38
CA GLU A 93 -9.87 -1.53 -10.55
C GLU A 93 -9.84 -2.65 -11.59
N LEU A 94 -9.68 -3.92 -11.18
CA LEU A 94 -9.74 -5.09 -12.06
C LEU A 94 -11.10 -5.21 -12.77
N GLY A 95 -12.20 -4.86 -12.09
CA GLY A 95 -13.52 -4.76 -12.70
C GLY A 95 -13.56 -3.71 -13.81
N GLU A 96 -12.97 -2.54 -13.60
CA GLU A 96 -12.91 -1.49 -14.62
C GLU A 96 -11.92 -1.78 -15.78
N TRP A 97 -10.99 -2.73 -15.61
CA TRP A 97 -10.15 -3.25 -16.69
C TRP A 97 -10.88 -4.32 -17.52
N LYS A 98 -11.68 -5.19 -16.90
CA LYS A 98 -12.47 -6.24 -17.59
C LYS A 98 -13.74 -5.73 -18.27
N GLY A 99 -14.24 -4.57 -17.88
CA GLY A 99 -15.42 -3.93 -18.49
C GLY A 99 -15.14 -3.20 -19.81
N LYS A 100 -13.95 -3.38 -20.41
CA LYS A 100 -13.61 -2.99 -21.78
C LYS A 100 -13.41 -4.23 -22.63
#